data_AF-A0A7X1IM46-F1
#
_entry.id   AF-A0A7X1IM46-F1
#
_cell.length_a   1.000
_cell.length_b   1.000
_cell.length_c   1.000
_cell.angle_alpha   90.00
_cell.angle_beta   90.00
_cell.angle_gamma   90.00
#
_symmetry.space_group_name_H-M   'P 1'
#
loop_
_entity.id
_entity.type
_entity.pdbx_description
1 polymer ?
#
loop_
_entity_poly.entity_id
_entity_poly.type
_entity_poly.pdbx_seq_one_letter_code
_entity_poly.pdbx_strand_id
1 'polypeptide(L)'
;MTQSPDQAERSDQAERPDRLEQPALPDNLLALLTDHLGVHARPENLSAGMTFESLGMDSLSLMELVVAAEEKFAVVLPEDALDLAPSSTLAEAARAFRNARAV
;
A
#
# COMPACT_ATOMS: atom_id res chain seq x y z
N MET A 1 -38.09 32.51 -33.02
CA MET A 1 -38.46 31.10 -33.22
C MET A 1 -37.56 30.63 -34.36
N THR A 2 -36.39 30.05 -34.10
CA THR A 2 -36.18 28.75 -33.48
C THR A 2 -34.97 28.77 -32.54
N GLN A 3 -35.14 28.03 -31.47
CA GLN A 3 -34.28 27.78 -30.33
C GLN A 3 -33.17 26.77 -30.70
N SER A 4 -31.93 27.06 -30.31
CA SER A 4 -30.91 26.03 -30.02
C SER A 4 -29.94 26.59 -28.96
N PRO A 5 -30.08 26.20 -27.69
CA PRO A 5 -29.01 26.27 -26.70
C PRO A 5 -28.13 25.03 -26.89
N ASP A 6 -26.97 25.21 -27.51
CA ASP A 6 -25.98 24.14 -27.63
C ASP A 6 -25.10 24.12 -26.38
N GLN A 7 -25.40 23.16 -25.50
CA GLN A 7 -24.46 22.29 -24.78
C GLN A 7 -23.36 23.01 -23.95
N ALA A 8 -23.41 23.09 -22.62
CA ALA A 8 -23.58 22.03 -21.63
C ALA A 8 -22.54 20.89 -21.71
N GLU A 9 -21.24 21.22 -21.76
CA GLU A 9 -20.17 20.32 -21.29
C GLU A 9 -19.12 21.17 -20.53
N ARG A 10 -19.45 21.70 -19.34
CA ARG A 10 -18.99 21.11 -18.07
C ARG A 10 -18.45 19.68 -18.21
N SER A 11 -17.25 19.52 -18.75
CA SER A 11 -16.37 18.40 -18.37
C SER A 11 -15.81 18.76 -16.99
N ASP A 12 -16.48 18.38 -15.90
CA ASP A 12 -16.40 17.02 -15.37
C ASP A 12 -14.94 16.60 -15.15
N GLN A 13 -14.29 17.33 -14.25
CA GLN A 13 -13.25 16.75 -13.40
C GLN A 13 -13.49 17.16 -11.95
N ALA A 14 -14.77 17.28 -11.60
CA ALA A 14 -15.19 17.03 -10.24
C ALA A 14 -15.18 15.51 -10.08
N GLU A 15 -14.55 15.06 -9.01
CA GLU A 15 -14.91 13.80 -8.36
C GLU A 15 -14.61 12.55 -9.21
N ARG A 16 -13.43 11.95 -9.01
CA ARG A 16 -13.36 10.47 -9.08
C ARG A 16 -13.94 9.97 -7.76
N PRO A 17 -15.24 9.66 -7.65
CA PRO A 17 -15.88 9.34 -6.38
C PRO A 17 -15.99 7.82 -6.33
N ASP A 18 -14.87 7.11 -6.46
CA ASP A 18 -14.87 5.64 -6.42
C ASP A 18 -13.45 5.05 -6.37
N ARG A 19 -12.55 5.60 -5.53
CA ARG A 19 -11.53 4.72 -4.94
C ARG A 19 -12.27 3.94 -3.85
N LEU A 20 -13.02 2.93 -4.30
CA LEU A 20 -13.56 1.85 -3.49
C LEU A 20 -12.56 1.54 -2.40
N GLU A 21 -13.10 1.33 -1.20
CA GLU A 21 -12.50 0.98 0.07
C GLU A 21 -11.48 -0.17 -0.04
N GLN A 22 -10.41 0.02 -0.79
CA GLN A 22 -9.25 -0.84 -0.77
C GLN A 22 -8.79 -0.80 0.67
N PRO A 23 -8.72 -1.94 1.38
CA PRO A 23 -8.32 -1.95 2.76
C PRO A 23 -6.99 -1.22 2.84
N ALA A 24 -7.04 -0.03 3.44
CA ALA A 24 -5.93 0.90 3.37
C ALA A 24 -4.73 0.19 4.00
N LEU A 25 -3.68 0.03 3.19
CA LEU A 25 -2.40 -0.41 3.72
C LEU A 25 -1.94 0.67 4.72
N PRO A 26 -1.45 0.27 5.90
CA PRO A 26 -1.06 1.24 6.91
C PRO A 26 0.11 2.09 6.39
N ASP A 27 0.11 3.38 6.75
CA ASP A 27 1.05 4.36 6.18
C ASP A 27 2.52 3.97 6.38
N ASN A 28 2.84 3.29 7.48
CA ASN A 28 4.17 2.78 7.76
C ASN A 28 4.60 1.67 6.78
N LEU A 29 3.71 0.75 6.44
CA LEU A 29 3.97 -0.28 5.44
C LEU A 29 4.12 0.34 4.05
N LEU A 30 3.24 1.28 3.68
CA LEU A 30 3.35 2.01 2.41
C LEU A 30 4.69 2.74 2.32
N ALA A 31 5.07 3.46 3.37
CA ALA A 31 6.34 4.16 3.43
C ALA A 31 7.53 3.21 3.24
N LEU A 32 7.55 2.04 3.89
CA LEU A 32 8.62 1.06 3.73
C LEU A 32 8.66 0.46 2.33
N LEU A 33 7.50 0.09 1.77
CA LEU A 33 7.42 -0.44 0.41
C LEU A 33 7.91 0.58 -0.61
N THR A 34 7.51 1.86 -0.47
CA THR A 34 7.96 2.93 -1.36
C THR A 34 9.46 3.25 -1.19
N ASP A 35 10.01 3.05 0.01
CA ASP A 35 11.43 3.25 0.31
C ASP A 35 12.27 2.13 -0.34
N HIS A 36 11.84 0.88 -0.18
CA HIS A 36 12.57 -0.30 -0.67
C HIS A 36 12.40 -0.53 -2.17
N LEU A 37 11.20 -0.32 -2.73
CA LEU A 37 10.91 -0.48 -4.15
C LEU A 37 11.10 0.83 -4.95
N GLY A 38 11.36 1.94 -4.24
CA GLY A 38 11.59 3.25 -4.83
C GLY A 38 10.42 3.76 -5.67
N VAL A 39 10.76 4.38 -6.81
CA VAL A 39 9.80 5.05 -7.71
C VAL A 39 8.81 4.10 -8.40
N HIS A 40 9.03 2.79 -8.34
CA HIS A 40 8.16 1.78 -8.96
C HIS A 40 6.91 1.45 -8.12
N ALA A 41 6.98 1.62 -6.80
CA ALA A 41 5.87 1.37 -5.90
C ALA A 41 5.19 2.67 -5.50
N ARG A 42 4.35 3.23 -6.38
CA ARG A 42 3.47 4.32 -5.97
C ARG A 42 2.37 3.79 -5.04
N PRO A 43 2.00 4.51 -3.97
CA PRO A 43 0.93 4.08 -3.06
C PRO A 43 -0.38 3.78 -3.79
N GLU A 44 -0.69 4.52 -4.86
CA GLU A 44 -1.88 4.27 -5.68
C GLU A 44 -1.87 2.94 -6.46
N ASN A 45 -0.70 2.34 -6.67
CA ASN A 45 -0.53 1.08 -7.39
C ASN A 45 -0.41 -0.12 -6.45
N LEU A 46 -0.23 0.11 -5.15
CA LEU A 46 -0.15 -0.94 -4.16
C LEU A 46 -1.56 -1.31 -3.69
N SER A 47 -1.90 -2.59 -3.82
CA SER A 47 -3.19 -3.11 -3.36
C SER A 47 -2.98 -4.27 -2.40
N ALA A 48 -3.88 -4.41 -1.43
CA ALA A 48 -3.75 -5.40 -0.37
C ALA A 48 -3.72 -6.85 -0.88
N GLY A 49 -4.28 -7.13 -2.06
CA GLY A 49 -4.23 -8.45 -2.68
C GLY A 49 -2.93 -8.78 -3.43
N MET A 50 -2.00 -7.82 -3.58
CA MET A 50 -0.71 -8.08 -4.21
C MET A 50 0.19 -8.88 -3.28
N THR A 51 0.98 -9.79 -3.86
CA THR A 51 2.02 -10.51 -3.14
C THR A 51 3.35 -9.78 -3.20
N PHE A 52 4.23 -10.03 -2.22
CA PHE A 52 5.58 -9.48 -2.22
C PHE A 52 6.41 -9.93 -3.43
N GLU A 53 6.25 -11.19 -3.86
CA GLU A 53 6.88 -11.72 -5.07
C GLU A 53 6.45 -10.95 -6.32
N SER A 54 5.17 -10.56 -6.42
CA SER A 54 4.67 -9.75 -7.55
C SER A 54 5.28 -8.35 -7.59
N LEU A 55 5.77 -7.86 -6.45
CA LEU A 55 6.48 -6.58 -6.32
C LEU A 55 7.99 -6.74 -6.53
N GLY A 56 8.48 -7.97 -6.75
CA GLY A 56 9.91 -8.26 -6.87
C GLY A 56 10.65 -8.26 -5.52
N MET A 57 9.94 -8.48 -4.41
CA MET A 57 10.57 -8.65 -3.10
C MET A 57 10.86 -10.13 -2.83
N ASP A 58 12.13 -10.43 -2.61
CA ASP A 58 12.61 -11.74 -2.18
C ASP A 58 12.55 -11.90 -0.65
N SER A 59 12.82 -13.11 -0.15
CA SER A 59 12.86 -13.39 1.29
C SER A 59 13.87 -12.51 2.05
N LEU A 60 15.02 -12.20 1.44
CA LEU A 60 16.01 -11.29 2.02
C LEU A 60 15.47 -9.87 2.15
N SER A 61 14.86 -9.35 1.08
CA SER A 61 14.21 -8.03 1.06
C SER A 61 13.11 -7.92 2.12
N LEU A 62 12.35 -9.00 2.36
CA LEU A 62 11.33 -9.03 3.40
C LEU A 62 11.94 -8.95 4.81
N MET A 63 13.04 -9.67 5.04
CA MET A 63 13.76 -9.60 6.31
C MET A 63 14.31 -8.20 6.56
N GLU A 64 14.87 -7.56 5.53
CA GLU A 64 15.31 -6.16 5.60
C GLU A 64 14.14 -5.19 5.81
N LEU A 65 12.98 -5.43 5.20
CA LEU A 65 11.78 -4.62 5.39
C LEU A 65 11.31 -4.64 6.84
N VAL A 66 11.32 -5.82 7.49
CA VAL A 66 10.97 -5.96 8.90
C VAL A 66 11.97 -5.21 9.78
N VAL A 67 13.27 -5.41 9.60
CA VAL A 67 14.29 -4.69 10.39
C VAL A 67 14.17 -3.18 10.20
N ALA A 68 14.00 -2.72 8.95
CA ALA A 68 13.80 -1.31 8.64
C ALA A 68 12.51 -0.76 9.27
N ALA A 69 11.45 -1.57 9.39
CA ALA A 69 10.23 -1.16 10.09
C ALA A 69 10.49 -0.91 11.58
N GLU A 70 11.18 -1.83 12.23
CA GLU A 70 11.45 -1.74 13.67
C GLU A 70 12.36 -0.56 14.00
N GLU A 71 13.42 -0.35 13.21
CA GLU A 71 14.33 0.78 13.37
C GLU A 71 13.68 2.13 13.03
N LYS A 72 12.91 2.20 11.93
CA LYS A 72 12.34 3.46 11.42
C LYS A 72 11.16 3.95 12.26
N PHE A 73 10.33 3.04 12.78
CA PHE A 73 9.12 3.40 13.51
C PHE A 73 9.21 3.13 15.02
N ALA A 74 10.35 2.63 15.52
CA ALA A 74 10.51 2.23 16.92
C ALA A 74 9.37 1.29 17.39
N VAL A 75 9.06 0.31 16.54
CA VAL A 75 8.06 -0.72 16.82
C VAL A 75 8.72 -2.09 16.85
N VAL A 76 8.07 -3.06 17.48
CA VAL A 76 8.38 -4.48 17.36
C VAL A 76 7.23 -5.13 16.61
N LEU A 77 7.57 -5.79 15.50
CA LEU A 77 6.62 -6.57 14.74
C LEU A 77 6.39 -7.93 15.43
N PRO A 78 5.15 -8.45 15.44
CA PRO A 78 4.88 -9.76 16.03
C PRO A 78 5.60 -10.87 15.25
N GLU A 79 5.80 -12.02 15.89
CA GLU A 79 6.48 -13.19 15.30
C GLU A 79 5.81 -13.65 14.00
N ASP A 80 4.48 -13.55 13.92
CA ASP A 80 3.70 -13.83 12.71
C ASP A 80 4.05 -12.92 11.52
N ALA A 81 4.61 -11.73 11.78
CA ALA A 81 5.13 -10.83 10.74
C ALA A 81 6.49 -11.28 10.21
N LEU A 82 7.26 -12.01 11.02
CA LEU A 82 8.53 -12.61 10.60
C LEU A 82 8.32 -13.81 9.69
N ASP A 83 7.10 -14.38 9.69
CA ASP A 83 6.70 -15.47 8.81
C ASP A 83 6.19 -14.98 7.43
N LEU A 84 6.37 -13.68 7.12
CA LEU A 84 6.07 -13.14 5.80
C LEU A 84 6.99 -13.78 4.76
N ALA A 85 6.38 -14.41 3.77
CA ALA A 85 7.04 -15.01 2.63
C ALA A 85 6.79 -14.18 1.35
N PRO A 86 7.55 -14.40 0.27
CA PRO A 86 7.28 -13.76 -1.02
C PRO A 86 5.84 -14.01 -1.53
N SER A 87 5.28 -15.18 -1.21
CA SER A 87 3.89 -15.54 -1.54
C SER A 87 2.84 -14.84 -0.67
N SER A 88 3.23 -14.22 0.45
CA SER A 88 2.33 -13.49 1.33
C SER A 88 1.85 -12.20 0.66
N THR A 89 0.63 -11.80 1.01
CA THR A 89 -0.03 -10.62 0.50
C THR A 89 0.29 -9.37 1.34
N LEU A 90 0.15 -8.20 0.72
CA LEU A 90 0.25 -6.94 1.45
C LEU A 90 -0.84 -6.79 2.53
N ALA A 91 -2.00 -7.44 2.39
CA ALA A 91 -3.03 -7.51 3.42
C ALA A 91 -2.56 -8.22 4.70
N GLU A 92 -1.84 -9.33 4.54
CA GLU A 92 -1.27 -10.10 5.65
C GLU A 92 -0.21 -9.29 6.38
N ALA A 93 0.70 -8.65 5.63
CA ALA A 93 1.65 -7.73 6.21
C ALA A 93 0.98 -6.54 6.91
N ALA A 94 -0.03 -5.92 6.28
CA ALA A 94 -0.78 -4.84 6.89
C ALA A 94 -1.39 -5.25 8.25
N ARG A 95 -1.82 -6.50 8.39
CA ARG A 95 -2.33 -7.03 9.66
C ARG A 95 -1.20 -7.14 10.70
N ALA A 96 -0.04 -7.65 10.33
CA ALA A 96 1.14 -7.67 11.17
C ALA A 96 1.53 -6.27 11.68
N PHE A 97 1.60 -5.29 10.75
CA PHE A 97 1.95 -3.91 11.07
C PHE A 97 0.92 -3.20 11.96
N ARG A 98 -0.37 -3.53 11.84
CA ARG A 98 -1.42 -3.02 12.75
C ARG A 98 -1.29 -3.57 14.18
N ASN A 99 -0.72 -4.77 14.32
CA ASN A 99 -0.49 -5.41 15.62
C ASN A 99 0.90 -5.08 16.19
N ALA A 100 1.70 -4.27 15.49
CA ALA A 100 3.01 -3.84 15.95
C ALA A 100 2.89 -3.10 17.28
N ARG A 101 3.84 -3.34 18.18
CA ARG A 101 3.89 -2.68 19.49
C ARG A 101 5.01 -1.66 19.51
N ALA A 102 4.74 -0.46 19.99
CA ALA A 102 5.80 0.52 20.24
C ALA A 102 6.79 0.01 21.29
N VAL A 103 8.07 0.31 21.10
CA VAL A 103 9.17 -0.03 22.00
C VAL A 103 9.52 1.15 22.90
#